data_AF-A0A7C3WGW8-F1
#
_entry.id   AF-A0A7C3WGW8-F1
#
_cell.length_a   1.000
_cell.length_b   1.000
_cell.length_c   1.000
_cell.angle_alpha   90.00
_cell.angle_beta   90.00
_cell.angle_gamma   90.00
#
_symmetry.space_group_name_H-M   'P 1'
#
loop_
_entity.id
_entity.type
_entity.pdbx_description
1 polymer ?
#
loop_
_entity_poly.entity_id
_entity_poly.type
_entity_poly.pdbx_seq_one_letter_code
_entity_poly.pdbx_strand_id
1 'polypeptide(L)'
;MTEQPSADLKKRYLAVNLIGLAMIGSVFLYALVVEVLRRLLAPFAGFGALSPEATGLLTYLFFFLTLGIYFVIRVIRQKLPARSPQLLPQIAILTFALCEAVAIFGFVLFLLSGNALDFYLFFAISLFMFYIFYPKYESWEKILAAHTKDDL
;
A
#
# COMPACT_ATOMS: atom_id res chain seq x y z
N MET A 1 14.93 -34.01 -10.40
CA MET A 1 13.93 -33.73 -9.35
C MET A 1 13.15 -32.50 -9.81
N THR A 2 12.12 -32.71 -10.63
CA THR A 2 11.33 -31.64 -11.26
C THR A 2 10.33 -31.12 -10.24
N GLU A 3 10.61 -29.99 -9.59
CA GLU A 3 9.56 -29.29 -8.82
C GLU A 3 8.41 -28.96 -9.78
N GLN A 4 7.19 -29.34 -9.40
CA GLN A 4 6.01 -29.02 -10.18
C GLN A 4 5.84 -27.49 -10.22
N PRO A 5 5.67 -26.87 -11.41
CA PRO A 5 5.57 -25.41 -11.56
C PRO A 5 4.51 -24.75 -10.65
N SER A 6 3.45 -25.48 -10.31
CA SER A 6 2.39 -25.04 -9.40
C SER A 6 2.82 -24.93 -7.93
N ALA A 7 3.70 -25.82 -7.47
CA ALA A 7 4.17 -25.82 -6.08
C ALA A 7 5.08 -24.62 -5.79
N ASP A 8 5.95 -24.25 -6.73
CA ASP A 8 6.80 -23.07 -6.64
C ASP A 8 5.98 -21.76 -6.68
N LEU A 9 5.00 -21.67 -7.58
CA LEU A 9 4.09 -20.52 -7.65
C LEU A 9 3.36 -20.28 -6.31
N LYS A 10 2.80 -21.34 -5.72
CA LYS A 10 2.10 -21.27 -4.45
C LYS A 10 3.01 -20.81 -3.32
N LYS A 11 4.26 -21.31 -3.24
CA LYS A 11 5.26 -20.85 -2.26
C LYS A 11 5.52 -19.35 -2.39
N ARG A 12 5.77 -18.86 -3.62
CA ARG A 12 6.00 -17.43 -3.90
C ARG A 12 4.80 -16.57 -3.51
N TYR A 13 3.59 -17.02 -3.85
CA TYR A 13 2.36 -16.33 -3.47
C TYR A 13 2.21 -16.24 -1.96
N LEU A 14 2.42 -17.33 -1.21
CA LEU A 14 2.29 -17.33 0.24
C LEU A 14 3.29 -16.38 0.92
N ALA A 15 4.53 -16.33 0.42
CA ALA A 15 5.52 -15.37 0.90
C ALA A 15 5.05 -13.92 0.70
N VAL A 16 4.55 -13.60 -0.49
CA VAL A 16 4.03 -12.25 -0.82
C VAL A 16 2.77 -11.93 0.00
N ASN A 17 1.89 -12.90 0.21
CA ASN A 17 0.69 -12.74 1.04
C ASN A 17 1.06 -12.43 2.49
N LEU A 18 2.06 -13.12 3.04
CA LEU A 18 2.59 -12.84 4.38
C LEU A 18 3.15 -11.41 4.47
N ILE A 19 3.94 -10.99 3.49
CA ILE A 19 4.46 -9.61 3.41
C ILE A 19 3.31 -8.60 3.35
N GLY A 20 2.31 -8.84 2.50
CA GLY A 20 1.14 -7.96 2.39
C GLY A 20 0.37 -7.84 3.70
N LEU A 21 0.17 -8.95 4.44
CA LEU A 21 -0.46 -8.92 5.76
C LEU A 21 0.40 -8.16 6.78
N ALA A 22 1.72 -8.32 6.75
CA ALA A 22 2.62 -7.58 7.63
C ALA A 22 2.57 -6.06 7.36
N MET A 23 2.53 -5.65 6.09
CA MET A 23 2.41 -4.24 5.70
C MET A 23 1.02 -3.65 6.00
N ILE A 24 -0.05 -4.45 5.92
CA ILE A 24 -1.36 -4.01 6.44
C ILE A 24 -1.26 -3.84 7.97
N GLY A 25 -0.58 -4.75 8.66
CA GLY A 25 -0.33 -4.67 10.10
C GLY A 25 0.44 -3.42 10.52
N SER A 26 1.45 -2.98 9.75
CA SER A 26 2.18 -1.74 10.03
C SER A 26 1.31 -0.49 9.90
N VAL A 27 0.32 -0.48 9.00
CA VAL A 27 -0.65 0.62 8.91
C VAL A 27 -1.47 0.74 10.21
N PHE A 28 -1.84 -0.38 10.84
CA PHE A 28 -2.47 -0.37 12.18
C PHE A 28 -1.50 0.05 13.28
N LEU A 29 -0.21 -0.26 13.15
CA LEU A 29 0.81 0.21 14.08
C LEU A 29 0.91 1.75 14.06
N TYR A 30 0.80 2.39 12.90
CA TYR A 30 0.72 3.85 12.82
C TYR A 30 -0.49 4.39 13.59
N ALA A 31 -1.66 3.75 13.46
CA ALA A 31 -2.86 4.15 14.20
C ALA A 31 -2.68 4.02 15.72
N LEU A 32 -1.99 2.97 16.17
CA LEU A 32 -1.63 2.81 17.57
C LEU A 32 -0.72 3.95 18.05
N VAL A 33 0.31 4.31 17.27
CA VAL A 33 1.21 5.42 17.61
C VAL A 33 0.44 6.75 17.70
N VAL A 34 -0.44 7.03 16.74
CA VAL A 34 -1.30 8.23 16.76
C VAL A 34 -2.13 8.30 18.03
N GLU A 35 -2.78 7.21 18.41
CA GLU A 35 -3.62 7.16 19.60
C GLU A 35 -2.82 7.29 20.90
N VAL A 36 -1.63 6.68 20.96
CA VAL A 36 -0.71 6.82 22.09
C VAL A 36 -0.25 8.27 22.24
N LEU A 37 0.20 8.91 21.16
CA LEU A 37 0.66 10.30 21.19
C LEU A 37 -0.47 11.25 21.59
N ARG A 38 -1.67 11.06 21.01
CA ARG A 38 -2.85 11.86 21.32
C ARG A 38 -3.23 11.79 22.79
N ARG A 39 -3.10 10.61 23.43
CA ARG A 39 -3.43 10.42 24.85
C ARG A 39 -2.35 10.93 25.80
N LEU A 40 -1.08 10.68 25.48
CA LEU A 40 0.03 11.03 26.37
C LEU A 40 0.41 12.51 26.33
N LEU A 41 0.23 13.17 25.18
CA LEU A 41 0.67 14.55 24.95
C LEU A 41 -0.53 15.52 24.77
N ALA A 42 -1.68 15.21 25.36
CA ALA A 42 -2.89 16.01 25.17
C ALA A 42 -2.76 17.43 25.78
N PRO A 43 -3.08 18.52 25.04
CA PRO A 43 -3.43 18.55 23.62
C PRO A 43 -2.19 18.45 22.71
N PHE A 44 -2.19 17.45 21.81
CA PHE A 44 -1.09 17.28 20.86
C PHE A 44 -1.25 18.25 19.68
N ALA A 45 -0.40 19.27 19.62
CA ALA A 45 -0.42 20.29 18.57
C ALA A 45 0.43 19.95 17.33
N GLY A 46 1.02 18.76 17.29
CA GLY A 46 2.03 18.39 16.29
C GLY A 46 3.42 18.95 16.63
N PHE A 47 4.42 18.45 15.91
CA PHE A 47 5.82 18.84 16.04
C PHE A 47 6.23 19.96 15.07
N GLY A 48 5.41 20.24 14.05
CA GLY A 48 5.78 21.10 12.92
C GLY A 48 5.40 22.57 13.06
N ALA A 49 4.57 22.94 14.05
CA ALA A 49 4.00 24.28 14.22
C ALA A 49 3.48 24.89 12.90
N LEU A 50 2.87 24.07 12.04
CA LEU A 50 2.40 24.50 10.73
C LEU A 50 1.20 25.45 10.88
N SER A 51 1.16 26.49 10.05
CA SER A 51 -0.04 27.31 9.93
C SER A 51 -1.21 26.49 9.37
N PRO A 52 -2.47 26.86 9.65
CA PRO A 52 -3.63 26.19 9.08
C PRO A 52 -3.62 26.16 7.54
N GLU A 53 -3.14 27.24 6.92
CA GLU A 53 -3.00 27.38 5.46
C GLU A 53 -1.98 26.38 4.89
N ALA A 54 -0.80 26.28 5.51
CA ALA A 54 0.24 25.34 5.09
C ALA A 54 -0.20 23.88 5.27
N THR A 55 -0.90 23.59 6.36
CA THR A 55 -1.48 22.27 6.62
C THR A 55 -2.51 21.92 5.55
N GLY A 56 -3.43 22.84 5.22
CA GLY A 56 -4.42 22.63 4.17
C GLY A 56 -3.78 22.36 2.80
N LEU A 57 -2.78 23.16 2.42
CA LEU A 57 -2.05 22.96 1.17
C LEU A 57 -1.37 21.59 1.10
N LEU A 58 -0.72 21.17 2.19
CA LEU A 58 -0.04 19.87 2.25
C LEU A 58 -1.04 18.71 2.19
N THR A 59 -2.18 18.84 2.86
CA THR A 59 -3.29 17.87 2.79
C THR A 59 -3.79 17.71 1.35
N TYR A 60 -4.05 18.81 0.63
CA TYR A 60 -4.45 18.73 -0.78
C TYR A 60 -3.37 18.09 -1.65
N LEU A 61 -2.10 18.44 -1.44
CA LEU A 61 -0.98 17.86 -2.17
C LEU A 61 -0.91 16.33 -1.97
N PHE A 62 -1.08 15.85 -0.73
CA PHE A 62 -1.11 14.41 -0.44
C PHE A 62 -2.34 13.70 -1.00
N PHE A 63 -3.49 14.37 -1.10
CA PHE A 63 -4.65 13.82 -1.82
C PHE A 63 -4.37 13.66 -3.31
N PHE A 64 -3.78 14.68 -3.95
CA PHE A 64 -3.38 14.58 -5.36
C PHE A 64 -2.32 13.49 -5.58
N LEU A 65 -1.35 13.37 -4.68
CA LEU A 65 -0.34 12.33 -4.75
C LEU A 65 -0.94 10.94 -4.57
N THR A 66 -1.89 10.78 -3.66
CA THR A 66 -2.64 9.53 -3.47
C THR A 66 -3.39 9.11 -4.73
N LEU A 67 -4.05 10.08 -5.38
CA LEU A 67 -4.69 9.84 -6.67
C LEU A 67 -3.67 9.43 -7.74
N GLY A 68 -2.51 10.09 -7.79
CA GLY A 68 -1.39 9.72 -8.65
C GLY A 68 -0.91 8.29 -8.40
N ILE A 69 -0.73 7.89 -7.14
CA ILE A 69 -0.34 6.54 -6.75
C ILE A 69 -1.38 5.51 -7.22
N TYR A 70 -2.67 5.80 -7.05
CA TYR A 70 -3.74 4.92 -7.54
C TYR A 70 -3.62 4.66 -9.05
N PHE A 71 -3.37 5.70 -9.85
CA PHE A 71 -3.16 5.55 -11.29
C PHE A 71 -1.88 4.79 -11.63
N VAL A 72 -0.78 5.05 -10.90
CA VAL A 72 0.49 4.33 -11.07
C VAL A 72 0.30 2.83 -10.81
N ILE A 73 -0.34 2.45 -9.70
CA ILE A 73 -0.65 1.03 -9.40
C ILE A 73 -1.48 0.43 -10.53
N ARG A 74 -2.52 1.14 -11.00
CA ARG A 74 -3.38 0.66 -12.09
C ARG A 74 -2.57 0.37 -13.36
N VAL A 75 -1.66 1.27 -13.76
CA VAL A 75 -0.81 1.10 -14.94
C VAL A 75 0.18 -0.06 -14.74
N ILE A 76 0.82 -0.14 -13.58
CA ILE A 76 1.77 -1.20 -13.23
C ILE A 76 1.11 -2.57 -13.33
N ARG A 77 -0.07 -2.74 -12.70
CA ARG A 77 -0.81 -4.02 -12.70
C ARG A 77 -1.33 -4.42 -14.07
N GLN A 78 -1.63 -3.47 -14.94
CA GLN A 78 -2.10 -3.76 -16.30
C GLN A 78 -0.95 -4.09 -17.26
N LYS A 79 0.18 -3.37 -17.18
CA LYS A 79 1.23 -3.44 -18.21
C LYS A 79 2.39 -4.37 -17.90
N LEU A 80 2.78 -4.51 -16.63
CA LEU A 80 3.99 -5.25 -16.29
C LEU A 80 3.83 -6.77 -16.27
N PRO A 81 2.73 -7.35 -15.75
CA PRO A 81 2.56 -8.80 -15.74
C PRO A 81 2.55 -9.44 -17.14
N ALA A 82 2.04 -8.71 -18.14
CA ALA A 82 2.02 -9.16 -19.52
C ALA A 82 3.42 -9.26 -20.17
N ARG A 83 4.43 -8.59 -19.61
CA ARG A 83 5.81 -8.60 -20.15
C ARG A 83 6.71 -9.62 -19.48
N SER A 84 6.50 -9.90 -18.20
CA SER A 84 7.32 -10.86 -17.45
C SER A 84 6.55 -11.38 -16.24
N PRO A 85 5.98 -12.60 -16.32
CA PRO A 85 5.26 -13.24 -15.21
C PRO A 85 6.16 -13.50 -13.99
N GLN A 86 7.48 -13.58 -14.20
CA GLN A 86 8.45 -13.80 -13.13
C GLN A 86 8.52 -12.62 -12.16
N LEU A 87 8.05 -11.43 -12.56
CA LEU A 87 8.02 -10.21 -11.74
C LEU A 87 6.75 -10.05 -10.90
N LEU A 88 5.80 -11.00 -10.95
CA LEU A 88 4.55 -10.95 -10.19
C LEU A 88 4.75 -10.66 -8.68
N PRO A 89 5.69 -11.33 -7.98
CA PRO A 89 6.01 -11.01 -6.59
C PRO A 89 6.45 -9.57 -6.37
N GLN A 90 7.38 -9.08 -7.19
CA GLN A 90 7.96 -7.74 -7.08
C GLN A 90 6.89 -6.68 -7.34
N ILE A 91 6.02 -6.90 -8.32
CA ILE A 91 4.90 -6.00 -8.65
C ILE A 91 3.91 -5.92 -7.48
N ALA A 92 3.61 -7.06 -6.84
CA ALA A 92 2.72 -7.08 -5.69
C ALA A 92 3.31 -6.37 -4.47
N ILE A 93 4.59 -6.63 -4.16
CA ILE A 93 5.30 -5.94 -3.06
C ILE A 93 5.36 -4.43 -3.31
N LEU A 94 5.68 -4.01 -4.54
CA LEU A 94 5.66 -2.59 -4.92
C LEU A 94 4.26 -1.99 -4.75
N THR A 95 3.22 -2.73 -5.13
CA THR A 95 1.84 -2.30 -4.95
C THR A 95 1.48 -2.12 -3.47
N PHE A 96 1.90 -3.03 -2.61
CA PHE A 96 1.72 -2.91 -1.16
C PHE A 96 2.44 -1.70 -0.58
N ALA A 97 3.70 -1.48 -0.98
CA ALA A 97 4.47 -0.30 -0.56
C ALA A 97 3.80 1.01 -0.97
N LEU A 98 3.25 1.06 -2.18
CA LEU A 98 2.49 2.21 -2.66
C LEU A 98 1.18 2.42 -1.89
N CYS A 99 0.48 1.35 -1.50
CA CYS A 99 -0.70 1.46 -0.64
C CYS A 99 -0.34 1.95 0.77
N GLU A 100 0.74 1.44 1.36
CA GLU A 100 1.23 1.86 2.68
C GLU A 100 1.70 3.33 2.67
N ALA A 101 2.34 3.78 1.59
CA ALA A 101 2.77 5.17 1.43
C ALA A 101 1.63 6.18 1.63
N VAL A 102 0.40 5.81 1.23
CA VAL A 102 -0.79 6.63 1.46
C VAL A 102 -1.09 6.81 2.95
N ALA A 103 -0.96 5.75 3.75
CA ALA A 103 -1.13 5.86 5.21
C ALA A 103 -0.02 6.73 5.83
N ILE A 104 1.22 6.63 5.31
CA ILE A 104 2.34 7.46 5.74
C ILE A 104 2.05 8.96 5.53
N PHE A 105 1.37 9.34 4.45
CA PHE A 105 0.96 10.74 4.24
C PHE A 105 0.09 11.27 5.38
N GLY A 106 -0.93 10.50 5.78
CA GLY A 106 -1.77 10.83 6.92
C GLY A 106 -0.99 10.87 8.23
N PHE A 107 -0.06 9.94 8.41
CA PHE A 107 0.76 9.87 9.61
C PHE A 107 1.67 11.10 9.73
N VAL A 108 2.30 11.50 8.62
CA VAL A 108 3.11 12.72 8.55
C VAL A 108 2.27 13.96 8.82
N LEU A 109 1.06 14.07 8.23
CA LEU A 109 0.15 15.20 8.52
C LEU A 109 -0.17 15.30 10.02
N PHE A 110 -0.54 14.18 10.65
CA PHE A 110 -0.80 14.16 12.09
C PHE A 110 0.41 14.58 12.91
N LEU A 111 1.60 14.06 12.59
CA LEU A 111 2.82 14.44 13.31
C LEU A 111 3.14 15.93 13.17
N LEU A 112 2.77 16.56 12.06
CA LEU A 112 3.06 17.97 11.81
C LEU A 112 2.00 18.92 12.37
N SER A 113 0.72 18.57 12.28
CA SER A 113 -0.42 19.44 12.64
C SER A 113 -1.16 19.05 13.92
N GLY A 114 -0.94 17.84 14.43
CA GLY A 114 -1.70 17.25 15.53
C GLY A 114 -3.11 16.80 15.17
N ASN A 115 -3.55 16.99 13.92
CA ASN A 115 -4.91 16.66 13.50
C ASN A 115 -5.06 15.15 13.21
N ALA A 116 -5.66 14.42 14.15
CA ALA A 116 -5.89 12.98 14.01
C ALA A 116 -6.86 12.63 12.87
N LEU A 117 -7.77 13.54 12.49
CA LEU A 117 -8.73 13.28 11.42
C LEU A 117 -8.02 13.08 10.08
N ASP A 118 -6.99 13.89 9.79
CA ASP A 118 -6.20 13.78 8.56
C ASP A 118 -5.55 12.39 8.48
N PHE A 119 -4.97 11.90 9.59
CA PHE A 119 -4.43 10.54 9.64
C PHE A 119 -5.49 9.49 9.32
N TYR A 120 -6.66 9.53 9.97
CA TYR A 120 -7.69 8.50 9.79
C TYR A 120 -8.28 8.49 8.37
N LEU A 121 -8.34 9.63 7.69
CA LEU A 121 -8.75 9.70 6.28
C LEU A 121 -7.77 8.92 5.38
N PHE A 122 -6.48 9.24 5.47
CA PHE A 122 -5.45 8.55 4.68
C PHE A 122 -5.26 7.08 5.07
N PHE A 123 -5.42 6.76 6.36
CA PHE A 123 -5.48 5.38 6.85
C PHE A 123 -6.61 4.58 6.18
N ALA A 124 -7.83 5.12 6.16
CA ALA A 124 -8.97 4.46 5.54
C ALA A 124 -8.76 4.29 4.02
N ILE A 125 -8.22 5.30 3.34
CA ILE A 125 -7.91 5.22 1.90
C ILE A 125 -6.83 4.18 1.62
N SER A 126 -5.78 4.13 2.43
CA SER A 126 -4.72 3.11 2.31
C SER A 126 -5.29 1.70 2.46
N LEU A 127 -6.11 1.44 3.48
CA LEU A 127 -6.76 0.13 3.66
C LEU A 127 -7.69 -0.22 2.49
N PHE A 128 -8.43 0.76 1.98
CA PHE A 128 -9.27 0.59 0.79
C PHE A 128 -8.44 0.24 -0.45
N MET A 129 -7.29 0.88 -0.63
CA MET A 129 -6.35 0.56 -1.71
C MET A 129 -5.77 -0.84 -1.56
N PHE A 130 -5.35 -1.23 -0.35
CA PHE A 130 -4.94 -2.61 -0.07
C PHE A 130 -6.03 -3.61 -0.45
N TYR A 131 -7.29 -3.34 -0.09
CA TYR A 131 -8.43 -4.19 -0.44
C TYR A 131 -8.62 -4.34 -1.95
N ILE A 132 -8.60 -3.23 -2.71
CA ILE A 132 -8.77 -3.26 -4.18
C ILE A 132 -7.58 -3.93 -4.87
N PHE A 133 -6.37 -3.64 -4.42
CA PHE A 133 -5.16 -4.01 -5.12
C PHE A 133 -4.53 -5.32 -4.64
N TYR A 134 -5.09 -5.96 -3.61
CA TYR A 134 -4.60 -7.22 -3.08
C TYR A 134 -4.47 -8.29 -4.19
N PRO A 135 -3.32 -8.99 -4.29
CA PRO A 135 -3.13 -10.05 -5.27
C PRO A 135 -4.01 -11.25 -4.92
N LYS A 136 -4.69 -11.81 -5.92
CA LYS A 136 -5.42 -13.08 -5.79
C LYS A 136 -4.62 -14.18 -6.47
N TYR A 137 -4.50 -15.34 -5.80
CA TYR A 137 -3.77 -16.49 -6.32
C TYR A 137 -4.27 -16.92 -7.72
N GLU A 138 -5.60 -16.99 -7.90
CA GLU A 138 -6.22 -17.34 -9.19
C GLU A 138 -5.81 -16.40 -10.34
N SER A 139 -5.58 -15.11 -10.05
CA SER A 139 -5.14 -14.16 -11.06
C SER A 139 -3.71 -14.46 -11.51
N TRP A 140 -2.85 -14.93 -10.61
CA TRP A 140 -1.47 -15.28 -10.94
C TRP A 140 -1.41 -16.56 -11.76
N GLU A 141 -2.23 -17.56 -11.42
CA GLU A 141 -2.36 -18.79 -12.22
C GLU A 141 -2.82 -18.47 -13.65
N LYS A 142 -3.81 -17.59 -13.82
CA LYS A 142 -4.27 -17.17 -15.15
C LYS A 142 -3.19 -16.46 -15.97
N ILE A 143 -2.41 -15.57 -15.34
CA ILE A 143 -1.33 -14.83 -16.01
C ILE A 143 -0.22 -15.79 -16.46
N LEU A 144 0.17 -16.74 -15.62
CA LEU A 144 1.19 -17.74 -15.96
C LEU A 144 0.70 -18.70 -17.04
N ALA A 145 -0.54 -19.19 -16.95
CA ALA A 145 -1.12 -20.07 -17.95
C ALA A 145 -1.29 -19.39 -19.33
N ALA A 146 -1.55 -18.08 -19.37
CA ALA A 146 -1.59 -17.31 -20.61
C ALA A 146 -0.20 -17.22 -21.25
N HIS A 147 0.85 -16.89 -20.46
CA HIS A 147 2.22 -16.82 -20.97
C HIS A 147 2.76 -18.14 -21.50
N THR A 148 2.51 -19.26 -20.80
CA THR A 148 2.95 -20.59 -21.28
C THR A 148 2.33 -20.98 -22.62
N LYS A 149 1.15 -20.45 -22.97
CA LYS A 149 0.50 -20.72 -24.27
C LYS A 149 1.10 -19.89 -25.42
N ASP A 150 1.61 -18.70 -25.13
CA ASP A 150 2.20 -17.82 -26.13
C ASP A 150 3.63 -18.26 -26.51
N ASP A 151 4.29 -19.08 -25.68
CA ASP A 151 5.63 -19.63 -25.89
C ASP A 151 5.66 -20.96 -26.68
N LEU A 152 4.49 -21.53 -27.04
CA LEU A 152 4.33 -22.79 -27.77
C LEU A 152 3.93 -22.56 -29.24
#